data_AF-K2HEH5-F1
#
_entry.id   AF-K2HEH5-F1
#
_cell.length_a   1.000
_cell.length_b   1.000
_cell.length_c   1.000
_cell.angle_alpha   90.00
_cell.angle_beta   90.00
_cell.angle_gamma   90.00
#
_symmetry.space_group_name_H-M   'P 1'
#
loop_
_entity.id
_entity.type
_entity.pdbx_description
1 polymer ?
#
loop_
_entity_poly.entity_id
_entity_poly.type
_entity_poly.pdbx_seq_one_letter_code
_entity_poly.pdbx_strand_id
1 'polypeptide(L)'
;MQRRLLLITFTRTIPLEERVEDIGKRIAAEEPDLLLAWAVEGASRLIRQRNYAIPQSCHEELLEWVLSEDPVAAWVDACVKVVPIVNGGPTIATRDAHLRFQNWALAEGYKPEKLPAINGFVQRVQARVAGIQHKRTSSGRYLVGLTVTQW
;
A
#
# COMPACT_ATOMS: atom_id res chain seq x y z
N MET A 1 7.06 2.85 1.39
CA MET A 1 7.00 3.19 2.83
C MET A 1 6.13 2.22 3.65
N GLN A 2 5.75 1.06 3.10
CA GLN A 2 4.52 0.34 3.49
C GLN A 2 4.72 -0.89 4.40
N ARG A 3 5.97 -1.29 4.65
CA ARG A 3 6.32 -2.57 5.32
C ARG A 3 6.12 -2.61 6.84
N ARG A 4 5.63 -1.52 7.47
CA ARG A 4 5.49 -1.39 8.94
C ARG A 4 4.15 -0.85 9.41
N LEU A 5 3.13 -0.88 8.56
CA LEU A 5 1.77 -0.45 8.91
C LEU A 5 0.91 -1.67 9.23
N LEU A 6 0.12 -1.57 10.30
CA LEU A 6 -0.90 -2.55 10.67
C LEU A 6 -2.23 -1.80 10.81
N LEU A 7 -3.21 -2.15 9.98
CA LEU A 7 -4.54 -1.58 10.04
C LEU A 7 -5.42 -2.43 10.96
N ILE A 8 -5.93 -1.82 12.03
CA ILE A 8 -6.84 -2.47 12.99
C ILE A 8 -8.19 -1.77 12.88
N THR A 9 -9.19 -2.48 12.34
CA THR A 9 -10.54 -1.94 12.17
C THR A 9 -11.43 -2.29 13.36
N PHE A 10 -12.14 -1.29 13.87
CA PHE A 10 -13.13 -1.46 14.93
C PHE A 10 -14.52 -1.49 14.28
N THR A 11 -15.03 -2.70 14.01
CA THR A 11 -16.30 -2.90 13.30
C THR A 11 -17.52 -2.90 14.22
N ARG A 12 -17.31 -2.87 15.54
CA ARG A 12 -18.37 -2.91 16.55
C ARG A 12 -18.37 -1.65 17.39
N THR A 13 -19.52 -0.99 17.44
CA THR A 13 -19.79 0.07 18.41
C THR A 13 -20.39 -0.55 19.67
N ILE A 14 -19.86 -0.18 20.85
CA ILE A 14 -20.38 -0.64 22.15
C ILE A 14 -21.74 0.03 22.40
N PRO A 15 -22.84 -0.73 22.55
CA PRO A 15 -24.18 -0.20 22.90
C PRO A 15 -24.17 0.56 24.23
N LEU A 16 -25.10 1.50 24.44
CA LEU A 16 -25.11 2.37 25.62
C LEU A 16 -25.19 1.56 26.92
N GLU A 17 -26.01 0.51 26.90
CA GLU A 17 -26.27 -0.41 28.01
C GLU A 17 -25.05 -1.26 28.39
N GLU A 18 -24.07 -1.44 27.49
CA GLU A 18 -22.83 -2.16 27.75
C GLU A 18 -21.67 -1.23 28.16
N ARG A 19 -21.86 0.09 28.05
CA ARG A 19 -20.77 1.04 28.35
C ARG A 19 -20.56 1.14 29.84
N VAL A 20 -19.32 0.93 30.23
CA VAL A 20 -18.85 1.23 31.58
C VAL A 20 -18.17 2.59 31.55
N GLU A 21 -18.75 3.57 32.24
CA GLU A 21 -18.12 4.88 32.38
C GLU A 21 -16.76 4.78 33.06
N ASP A 22 -15.80 5.55 32.57
CA ASP A 22 -14.44 5.62 33.10
C ASP A 22 -13.73 4.26 33.24
N ILE A 23 -14.06 3.26 32.41
CA ILE A 23 -13.56 1.89 32.51
C ILE A 23 -12.03 1.81 32.68
N GLY A 24 -11.27 2.64 31.97
CA GLY A 24 -9.81 2.67 32.09
C GLY A 24 -9.31 3.14 33.46
N LYS A 25 -9.95 4.15 34.06
CA LYS A 25 -9.61 4.62 35.42
C LYS A 25 -9.99 3.60 36.46
N ARG A 26 -11.14 2.94 36.27
CA ARG A 26 -11.62 1.88 37.14
C ARG A 26 -10.67 0.69 37.15
N ILE A 27 -10.27 0.18 35.98
CA ILE A 27 -9.27 -0.89 35.89
C ILE A 27 -7.95 -0.48 36.57
N ALA A 28 -7.48 0.75 36.34
CA ALA A 28 -6.23 1.21 36.95
C ALA A 28 -6.29 1.34 38.48
N ALA A 29 -7.46 1.63 39.04
CA ALA A 29 -7.64 1.79 40.49
C ALA A 29 -8.02 0.48 41.20
N GLU A 30 -8.88 -0.31 40.57
CA GLU A 30 -9.50 -1.52 41.14
C GLU A 30 -8.67 -2.78 40.84
N GLU A 31 -8.03 -2.87 39.65
CA GLU A 31 -7.39 -4.09 39.14
C GLU A 31 -5.99 -3.86 38.49
N PRO A 32 -5.11 -2.99 39.03
CA PRO A 32 -3.83 -2.68 38.38
C PRO A 32 -2.87 -3.87 38.31
N ASP A 33 -2.91 -4.75 39.32
CA ASP A 33 -2.12 -5.96 39.41
C ASP A 33 -2.56 -7.00 38.36
N LEU A 34 -3.87 -7.16 38.15
CA LEU A 34 -4.42 -8.04 37.12
C LEU A 34 -4.06 -7.54 35.71
N LEU A 35 -4.16 -6.22 35.47
CA LEU A 35 -3.75 -5.63 34.19
C LEU A 35 -2.26 -5.87 33.91
N LEU A 36 -1.41 -5.70 34.93
CA LEU A 36 0.02 -5.97 34.82
C LEU A 36 0.30 -7.44 34.54
N ALA A 37 -0.35 -8.36 35.27
CA ALA A 37 -0.21 -9.80 35.06
C ALA A 37 -0.58 -10.19 33.62
N TRP A 38 -1.68 -9.64 33.09
CA TRP A 38 -2.10 -9.85 31.70
C TRP A 38 -1.08 -9.33 30.69
N ALA A 39 -0.49 -8.14 30.93
CA ALA A 39 0.56 -7.58 30.07
C ALA A 39 1.84 -8.44 30.09
N VAL A 40 2.25 -8.95 31.25
CA VAL A 40 3.42 -9.84 31.42
C VAL A 40 3.19 -11.15 30.67
N GLU A 41 2.00 -11.73 30.77
CA GLU A 41 1.64 -12.93 30.00
C GLU A 41 1.70 -12.67 28.48
N GLY A 42 1.17 -11.53 28.04
CA GLY A 42 1.26 -11.09 26.66
C GLY A 42 2.70 -10.97 26.16
N ALA A 43 3.60 -10.38 26.97
CA ALA A 43 5.01 -10.27 26.66
C ALA A 43 5.70 -11.64 26.57
N SER A 44 5.42 -12.54 27.50
CA SER A 44 5.93 -13.92 27.50
C SER A 44 5.54 -14.67 26.22
N ARG A 45 4.28 -14.52 25.79
CA ARG A 45 3.78 -15.08 24.52
C ARG A 45 4.51 -14.50 23.31
N LEU A 46 4.70 -13.18 23.25
CA LEU A 46 5.41 -12.51 22.18
C LEU A 46 6.87 -12.99 22.07
N ILE A 47 7.58 -13.09 23.19
CA ILE A 47 8.97 -13.57 23.22
C ILE A 47 9.04 -15.01 22.69
N ARG A 48 8.12 -15.87 23.10
CA ARG A 48 8.05 -17.27 22.65
C ARG A 48 7.75 -17.39 21.16
N GLN A 49 6.80 -16.62 20.65
CA GLN A 49 6.34 -16.67 19.25
C GLN A 49 7.27 -15.91 18.31
N ARG A 50 8.10 -15.01 18.83
CA ARG A 50 8.95 -14.05 18.10
C ARG A 50 8.19 -13.13 17.13
N ASN A 51 6.86 -13.13 17.19
CA ASN A 51 5.96 -12.36 16.34
C ASN A 51 4.65 -12.09 17.08
N TYR A 52 3.94 -11.03 16.67
CA TYR A 52 2.59 -10.77 17.13
C TYR A 52 1.59 -11.73 16.47
N ALA A 53 0.54 -12.09 17.20
CA ALA A 53 -0.63 -12.75 16.62
C ALA A 53 -1.47 -11.68 15.89
N ILE A 54 -1.29 -11.58 14.58
CA ILE A 54 -1.99 -10.62 13.74
C ILE A 54 -3.23 -11.31 13.14
N PRO A 55 -4.46 -10.81 13.39
CA PRO A 55 -5.66 -11.34 12.76
C PRO A 55 -5.61 -11.20 11.24
N GLN A 56 -6.17 -12.18 10.52
CA GLN A 56 -6.25 -12.14 9.05
C GLN A 56 -6.99 -10.91 8.53
N SER A 57 -8.01 -10.44 9.24
CA SER A 57 -8.76 -9.22 8.88
C SER A 57 -7.88 -7.97 8.80
N CYS A 58 -6.81 -7.88 9.59
CA CYS A 58 -5.86 -6.76 9.51
C CYS A 58 -5.07 -6.78 8.20
N HIS A 59 -4.76 -7.96 7.67
CA HIS A 59 -4.12 -8.09 6.36
C HIS A 59 -5.08 -7.77 5.22
N GLU A 60 -6.32 -8.24 5.31
CA GLU A 60 -7.35 -8.00 4.31
C GLU A 60 -7.70 -6.51 4.21
N GLU A 61 -7.85 -5.82 5.34
CA GLU A 61 -8.10 -4.39 5.40
C GLU A 61 -6.90 -3.57 4.95
N LEU A 62 -5.68 -3.95 5.33
CA LEU A 62 -4.47 -3.29 4.82
C LEU A 62 -4.39 -3.44 3.29
N LEU A 63 -4.68 -4.63 2.77
CA LEU A 63 -4.79 -4.84 1.33
C LEU A 63 -5.89 -3.95 0.76
N GLU A 64 -7.13 -4.01 1.25
CA GLU A 64 -8.21 -3.17 0.73
C GLU A 64 -7.88 -1.67 0.75
N TRP A 65 -7.27 -1.18 1.82
CA TRP A 65 -6.82 0.20 1.93
C TRP A 65 -5.73 0.54 0.90
N VAL A 66 -4.68 -0.28 0.79
CA VAL A 66 -3.61 -0.16 -0.22
C VAL A 66 -4.15 -0.29 -1.65
N LEU A 67 -5.13 -1.15 -1.85
CA LEU A 67 -5.76 -1.46 -3.14
C LEU A 67 -6.83 -0.43 -3.53
N SER A 68 -7.27 0.39 -2.57
CA SER A 68 -8.13 1.56 -2.81
C SER A 68 -7.32 2.78 -3.24
N GLU A 69 -6.02 2.81 -2.96
CA GLU A 69 -5.08 3.73 -3.59
C GLU A 69 -4.93 3.41 -5.09
N ASP A 70 -4.82 4.45 -5.94
CA ASP A 70 -4.66 4.27 -7.38
C ASP A 70 -3.40 3.42 -7.66
N PRO A 71 -3.52 2.20 -8.21
CA PRO A 71 -2.37 1.31 -8.42
C PRO A 71 -1.29 1.93 -9.30
N VAL A 72 -1.68 2.83 -10.21
CA VAL A 72 -0.72 3.54 -11.05
C VAL A 72 0.06 4.58 -10.25
N ALA A 73 -0.58 5.26 -9.30
CA ALA A 73 0.09 6.19 -8.41
C ALA A 73 1.11 5.46 -7.52
N ALA A 74 0.69 4.35 -6.91
CA ALA A 74 1.57 3.53 -6.07
C ALA A 74 2.78 2.99 -6.86
N TRP A 75 2.57 2.55 -8.11
CA TRP A 75 3.66 2.10 -8.98
C TRP A 75 4.60 3.24 -9.38
N VAL A 76 4.08 4.42 -9.70
CA VAL A 76 4.91 5.59 -10.02
C VAL A 76 5.82 5.93 -8.85
N ASP A 77 5.29 5.98 -7.63
CA ASP A 77 6.05 6.31 -6.43
C ASP A 77 7.08 5.23 -6.07
N ALA A 78 6.75 3.95 -6.29
CA ALA A 78 7.63 2.82 -5.94
C ALA A 78 8.72 2.53 -6.99
N CYS A 79 8.39 2.68 -8.28
CA CYS A 79 9.15 2.07 -9.37
C CYS A 79 9.66 3.08 -10.40
N VAL A 80 9.14 4.32 -10.45
CA VAL A 80 9.47 5.27 -11.51
C VAL A 80 10.39 6.37 -11.01
N LYS A 81 11.41 6.68 -11.81
CA LYS A 81 12.23 7.89 -11.65
C LYS A 81 12.07 8.79 -12.86
N VAL A 82 11.71 10.04 -12.62
CA VAL A 82 11.65 11.08 -13.65
C VAL A 82 13.07 11.57 -13.92
N VAL A 83 13.44 11.62 -15.19
CA VAL A 83 14.75 12.06 -15.64
C VAL A 83 14.55 13.16 -16.67
N PRO A 84 15.32 14.27 -16.60
CA PRO A 84 15.24 15.33 -17.60
C PRO A 84 15.40 14.77 -19.02
N ILE A 85 14.58 15.27 -19.94
CA ILE A 85 14.66 14.85 -21.35
C ILE A 85 15.87 15.52 -21.98
N VAL A 86 16.92 14.73 -22.23
CA VAL A 86 18.15 15.16 -22.89
C VAL A 86 18.31 14.35 -24.17
N ASN A 87 18.49 15.02 -25.31
CA ASN A 87 18.61 14.39 -26.64
C ASN A 87 17.47 13.39 -26.96
N GLY A 88 16.27 13.63 -26.44
CA GLY A 88 15.10 12.78 -26.69
C GLY A 88 15.02 11.50 -25.84
N GLY A 89 15.91 11.29 -24.87
CA GLY A 89 15.87 10.18 -23.92
C GLY A 89 15.87 10.63 -22.45
N PRO A 90 15.71 9.70 -21.49
CA PRO A 90 15.48 8.27 -21.68
C PRO A 90 14.07 7.94 -22.19
N THR A 91 13.91 6.82 -22.91
CA THR A 91 12.63 6.35 -23.43
C THR A 91 12.34 4.92 -22.98
N ILE A 92 11.07 4.61 -22.76
CA ILE A 92 10.56 3.26 -22.55
C ILE A 92 9.34 3.03 -23.43
N ALA A 93 9.25 1.87 -24.07
CA ALA A 93 8.05 1.54 -24.84
C ALA A 93 6.84 1.49 -23.88
N THR A 94 5.72 2.08 -24.29
CA THR A 94 4.52 2.15 -23.47
C THR A 94 4.03 0.75 -23.04
N ARG A 95 4.19 -0.24 -23.93
CA ARG A 95 3.88 -1.65 -23.64
C ARG A 95 4.77 -2.23 -22.54
N ASP A 96 6.06 -1.96 -22.59
CA ASP A 96 7.02 -2.48 -21.60
C ASP A 96 6.79 -1.85 -20.22
N ALA A 97 6.50 -0.54 -20.19
CA ALA A 97 6.12 0.14 -18.96
C ALA A 97 4.83 -0.45 -18.36
N HIS A 98 3.81 -0.70 -19.18
CA HIS A 98 2.55 -1.30 -18.75
C HIS A 98 2.73 -2.74 -18.26
N LEU A 99 3.54 -3.54 -18.93
CA LEU A 99 3.85 -4.91 -18.50
C LEU A 99 4.58 -4.92 -17.14
N ARG A 100 5.58 -4.04 -16.96
CA ARG A 100 6.29 -3.90 -15.67
C ARG A 100 5.36 -3.44 -14.56
N PHE A 101 4.44 -2.53 -14.87
CA PHE A 101 3.38 -2.14 -13.94
C PHE A 101 2.49 -3.32 -13.54
N GLN A 102 2.00 -4.11 -14.51
CA GLN A 102 1.15 -5.27 -14.22
C GLN A 102 1.88 -6.29 -13.35
N ASN A 103 3.13 -6.63 -13.69
CA ASN A 103 3.93 -7.58 -12.92
C ASN A 103 4.16 -7.10 -11.49
N TRP A 104 4.51 -5.83 -11.30
CA TRP A 104 4.66 -5.25 -9.98
C TRP A 104 3.34 -5.27 -9.20
N ALA A 105 2.24 -4.83 -9.82
CA ALA A 105 0.95 -4.74 -9.14
C ALA A 105 0.44 -6.12 -8.70
N LEU A 106 0.60 -7.16 -9.52
CA LEU A 106 0.25 -8.52 -9.14
C LEU A 106 1.13 -9.03 -7.98
N ALA A 107 2.42 -8.70 -7.97
CA ALA A 107 3.33 -9.07 -6.88
C ALA A 107 3.00 -8.37 -5.55
N GLU A 108 2.46 -7.13 -5.60
CA GLU A 108 1.97 -6.39 -4.43
C GLU A 108 0.55 -6.83 -3.99
N GLY A 109 -0.09 -7.74 -4.72
CA GLY A 109 -1.41 -8.28 -4.37
C GLY A 109 -2.60 -7.54 -4.99
N TYR A 110 -2.37 -6.65 -5.96
CA TYR A 110 -3.47 -6.03 -6.71
C TYR A 110 -4.21 -7.06 -7.56
N LYS A 111 -5.55 -7.01 -7.49
CA LYS A 111 -6.41 -7.87 -8.29
C LYS A 111 -6.39 -7.44 -9.77
N PRO A 112 -6.26 -8.37 -10.73
CA PRO A 112 -6.19 -8.04 -12.16
C PRO A 112 -7.35 -7.16 -12.65
N GLU A 113 -8.55 -7.35 -12.10
CA GLU A 113 -9.77 -6.63 -12.52
C GLU A 113 -9.75 -5.15 -12.11
N LYS A 114 -8.88 -4.77 -11.15
CA LYS A 114 -8.70 -3.39 -10.70
C LYS A 114 -7.60 -2.66 -11.46
N LEU A 115 -6.81 -3.36 -12.28
CA LEU A 115 -5.71 -2.76 -13.03
C LEU A 115 -6.22 -2.09 -14.31
N PRO A 116 -5.81 -0.83 -14.59
CA PRO A 116 -6.22 -0.18 -15.82
C PRO A 116 -5.58 -0.84 -17.05
N ALA A 117 -6.35 -0.89 -18.13
CA ALA A 117 -5.82 -1.17 -19.45
C ALA A 117 -4.79 -0.11 -19.87
N ILE A 118 -3.97 -0.42 -20.87
CA ILE A 118 -2.80 0.40 -21.28
C ILE A 118 -3.12 1.88 -21.50
N ASN A 119 -4.29 2.23 -22.05
CA ASN A 119 -4.68 3.62 -22.27
C ASN A 119 -4.97 4.35 -20.94
N GLY A 120 -5.68 3.69 -20.02
CA GLY A 120 -5.95 4.23 -18.68
C GLY A 120 -4.67 4.36 -17.85
N PHE A 121 -3.77 3.38 -17.98
CA PHE A 121 -2.43 3.44 -17.40
C PHE A 121 -1.67 4.68 -17.88
N VAL A 122 -1.57 4.89 -19.19
CA VAL A 122 -0.86 6.06 -19.77
C VAL A 122 -1.47 7.37 -19.29
N GLN A 123 -2.81 7.48 -19.31
CA GLN A 123 -3.50 8.70 -18.88
C GLN A 123 -3.18 9.03 -17.42
N ARG A 124 -3.20 8.03 -16.53
CA ARG A 124 -2.88 8.22 -15.10
C ARG A 124 -1.41 8.55 -14.88
N VAL A 125 -0.48 7.89 -15.59
CA VAL A 125 0.96 8.23 -15.53
C VAL A 125 1.19 9.67 -15.96
N GLN A 126 0.60 10.12 -17.07
CA GLN A 126 0.73 11.49 -17.57
C GLN A 126 0.10 12.53 -16.64
N ALA A 127 -1.00 12.19 -15.96
CA ALA A 127 -1.64 13.07 -14.99
C ALA A 127 -0.81 13.23 -13.71
N ARG A 128 -0.02 12.20 -13.34
CA ARG A 128 0.73 12.16 -12.07
C ARG A 128 2.16 12.69 -12.22
N VAL A 129 2.79 12.41 -13.35
CA VAL A 129 4.21 12.68 -13.58
C VAL A 129 4.37 13.93 -14.44
N ALA A 130 4.87 15.01 -13.86
CA ALA A 130 5.24 16.20 -14.61
C ALA A 130 6.56 15.99 -15.38
N GLY A 131 6.71 16.65 -16.53
CA GLY A 131 7.96 16.66 -17.29
C GLY A 131 8.21 15.44 -18.19
N ILE A 132 7.28 14.49 -18.25
CA ILE A 132 7.33 13.37 -19.20
C ILE A 132 6.58 13.69 -20.50
N GLN A 133 6.95 13.01 -21.58
CA GLN A 133 6.25 13.09 -22.87
C GLN A 133 5.77 11.72 -23.30
N HIS A 134 4.61 11.66 -23.95
CA HIS A 134 4.14 10.45 -24.64
C HIS A 134 4.25 10.68 -26.14
N LYS A 135 5.10 9.91 -26.82
CA LYS A 135 5.39 10.07 -28.26
C LYS A 135 4.95 8.84 -29.04
N ARG A 136 4.34 9.08 -30.19
CA ARG A 136 4.12 8.07 -31.23
C ARG A 136 5.18 8.22 -32.30
N THR A 137 5.76 7.10 -32.71
CA THR A 137 6.74 6.99 -33.79
C THR A 137 6.28 5.88 -34.75
N SER A 138 7.01 5.69 -35.85
CA SER A 138 6.81 4.54 -36.75
C SER A 138 7.05 3.19 -36.07
N SER A 139 7.96 3.13 -35.09
CA SER A 139 8.32 1.90 -34.37
C SER A 139 7.42 1.60 -33.15
N GLY A 140 6.59 2.56 -32.70
CA GLY A 140 5.68 2.35 -31.59
C GLY A 140 5.34 3.59 -30.77
N ARG A 141 4.78 3.37 -29.59
CA ARG A 141 4.47 4.41 -28.60
C ARG A 141 5.44 4.32 -27.43
N TYR A 142 5.91 5.48 -26.98
CA TYR A 142 6.96 5.60 -25.98
C TYR A 142 6.61 6.65 -24.93
N LEU A 143 6.99 6.37 -23.69
CA LEU A 143 7.07 7.35 -22.61
C LEU A 143 8.52 7.85 -22.55
N VAL A 144 8.70 9.16 -22.50
CA VAL A 144 10.00 9.85 -22.53
C VAL A 144 10.16 10.65 -21.25
N GLY A 145 11.37 10.63 -20.68
CA GLY A 145 11.69 11.33 -19.44
C GLY A 145 11.39 10.52 -18.17
N LEU A 146 11.20 9.20 -18.29
CA LEU A 146 11.07 8.31 -17.14
C LEU A 146 11.88 7.03 -17.31
N THR A 147 12.35 6.51 -16.18
CA THR A 147 13.02 5.21 -16.08
C THR A 147 12.31 4.37 -15.02
N VAL A 148 12.26 3.06 -15.24
CA VAL A 148 11.68 2.10 -14.29
C VAL A 148 12.82 1.40 -13.56
N THR A 149 12.78 1.41 -12.23
CA THR A 149 13.91 1.05 -11.36
C THR A 149 13.92 -0.40 -10.89
N GLN A 150 12.88 -1.19 -11.19
CA GLN A 150 12.81 -2.58 -10.78
C GLN A 150 13.20 -3.56 -11.92
N TRP A 151 14.08 -4.49 -11.53
CA TRP A 151 14.61 -5.62 -12.28
C TRP A 151 13.91 -6.90 -11.83
#